data_AF-A0A6M1TCH0-F1
#
_entry.id   AF-A0A6M1TCH0-F1
#
_cell.length_a   1.000
_cell.length_b   1.000
_cell.length_c   1.000
_cell.angle_alpha   90.00
_cell.angle_beta   90.00
_cell.angle_gamma   90.00
#
_symmetry.space_group_name_H-M   'P 1'
#
loop_
_entity.id
_entity.type
_entity.pdbx_description
1 polymer ?
#
loop_
_entity_poly.entity_id
_entity_poly.type
_entity_poly.pdbx_seq_one_letter_code
_entity_poly.pdbx_strand_id
1 'polypeptide(L)'
;METFIEEFHSNIEKKAQSRSIETINHSGPHESAIILGTIFKYAKNHVRMYVGDFCGDISNNSFYLEHLTNFLEADKKLNVLVKDLHSTNPSEVYKKISLYDGFSDNVNIVHSNVTLPPGGDMELLQKNGQ
;
A
#
# COMPACT_ATOMS: atom_id res chain seq x y z
N MET A 1 17.06 6.69 19.78
CA MET A 1 16.76 6.56 18.33
C MET A 1 15.92 5.31 18.09
N GLU A 2 16.23 4.18 18.72
CA GLU A 2 15.39 2.96 18.73
C GLU A 2 13.96 3.19 19.26
N THR A 3 13.78 3.94 20.35
CA THR A 3 12.46 4.19 20.96
C THR A 3 11.45 4.87 20.04
N PHE A 4 11.89 5.73 19.12
CA PHE A 4 10.99 6.44 18.20
C PHE A 4 10.45 5.51 17.10
N ILE A 5 11.28 4.59 16.62
CA ILE A 5 10.90 3.61 15.59
C ILE A 5 9.90 2.62 16.19
N GLU A 6 10.13 2.18 17.43
CA GLU A 6 9.22 1.28 18.15
C GLU A 6 7.85 1.91 18.43
N GLU A 7 7.82 3.17 18.88
CA GLU A 7 6.57 3.92 19.08
C GLU A 7 5.84 4.16 17.76
N PHE A 8 6.57 4.47 16.68
CA PHE A 8 6.00 4.62 15.35
C PHE A 8 5.36 3.31 14.87
N HIS A 9 6.08 2.18 14.97
CA HIS A 9 5.55 0.87 14.62
C HIS A 9 4.29 0.54 15.43
N SER A 10 4.33 0.71 16.75
CA SER A 10 3.19 0.43 17.63
C SER A 10 1.95 1.27 17.27
N ASN A 11 2.15 2.54 16.91
CA ASN A 11 1.06 3.42 16.50
C ASN A 11 0.44 3.00 15.16
N ILE A 12 1.26 2.64 14.17
CA ILE A 12 0.76 2.15 12.88
C ILE A 12 0.03 0.82 13.06
N GLU A 13 0.53 -0.09 13.88
CA GLU A 13 -0.14 -1.36 14.17
C GLU A 13 -1.53 -1.14 14.79
N LYS A 14 -1.63 -0.29 15.82
CA LYS A 14 -2.92 0.04 16.45
C LYS A 14 -3.90 0.66 15.46
N LYS A 15 -3.42 1.52 14.56
CA LYS A 15 -4.25 2.15 13.52
C LYS A 15 -4.74 1.14 12.47
N ALA A 16 -3.86 0.26 12.01
CA ALA A 16 -4.20 -0.81 11.07
C ALA A 16 -5.24 -1.77 11.67
N GLN A 17 -5.09 -2.14 12.94
CA GLN A 17 -6.04 -3.00 13.66
C GLN A 17 -7.40 -2.33 13.89
N SER A 18 -7.41 -1.02 14.18
CA SER A 18 -8.63 -0.25 14.44
C SER A 18 -9.37 0.21 13.18
N ARG A 19 -8.82 -0.02 11.97
CA ARG A 19 -9.39 0.41 10.69
C ARG A 19 -9.61 1.93 10.61
N SER A 20 -8.73 2.71 11.24
CA SER A 20 -8.85 4.18 11.25
C SER A 20 -8.78 4.76 9.84
N ILE A 21 -9.62 5.77 9.55
CA ILE A 21 -9.62 6.55 8.31
C ILE A 21 -8.80 7.82 8.61
N GLU A 22 -7.48 7.68 8.62
CA GLU A 22 -6.56 8.77 8.93
C GLU A 22 -5.51 8.93 7.84
N THR A 23 -5.22 10.18 7.48
CA THR A 23 -4.06 10.52 6.67
C THR A 23 -2.79 10.31 7.48
N ILE A 24 -1.91 9.44 7.02
CA ILE A 24 -0.60 9.22 7.64
C ILE A 24 0.42 10.07 6.90
N ASN A 25 0.83 11.18 7.51
CA ASN A 25 1.94 11.97 7.02
C ASN A 25 3.26 11.25 7.35
N HIS A 26 4.05 10.93 6.33
CA HIS A 26 5.34 10.25 6.49
C HIS A 26 6.48 11.09 5.91
N SER A 27 7.65 11.03 6.56
CA SER A 27 8.81 11.87 6.27
C SER A 27 9.70 11.38 5.13
N GLY A 28 9.54 10.13 4.66
CA GLY A 28 10.43 9.59 3.64
C GLY A 28 10.10 8.17 3.17
N PRO A 29 10.91 7.64 2.24
CA PRO A 29 10.66 6.34 1.62
C PRO A 29 10.68 5.16 2.61
N HIS A 30 11.53 5.24 3.63
CA HIS A 30 11.69 4.19 4.63
C HIS A 30 10.45 4.04 5.51
N GLU A 31 9.95 5.16 6.06
CA GLU A 31 8.75 5.19 6.87
C GLU A 31 7.52 4.77 6.06
N SER A 32 7.46 5.20 4.78
CA SER A 32 6.41 4.78 3.84
C SER A 32 6.38 3.27 3.66
N ALA A 33 7.56 2.65 3.48
CA ALA A 33 7.68 1.20 3.33
C ALA A 33 7.25 0.45 4.60
N ILE A 34 7.62 0.95 5.78
CA ILE A 34 7.18 0.40 7.07
C ILE A 34 5.65 0.47 7.19
N ILE A 35 5.05 1.62 6.86
CA ILE A 35 3.59 1.79 6.92
C ILE A 35 2.91 0.77 6.01
N LEU A 36 3.31 0.71 4.74
CA LEU A 36 2.70 -0.18 3.74
C LEU A 36 2.90 -1.65 4.13
N GLY A 37 4.11 -2.06 4.51
CA GLY A 37 4.38 -3.42 5.00
C GLY A 37 3.52 -3.79 6.21
N THR A 38 3.33 -2.86 7.15
CA THR A 38 2.48 -3.08 8.33
C THR A 38 1.01 -3.22 7.95
N ILE A 39 0.52 -2.43 6.99
CA ILE A 39 -0.84 -2.59 6.46
C ILE A 39 -1.03 -3.99 5.89
N PHE A 40 -0.12 -4.47 5.04
CA PHE A 40 -0.22 -5.81 4.46
C PHE A 40 -0.10 -6.93 5.51
N LYS A 41 0.77 -6.75 6.51
CA LYS A 41 0.93 -7.68 7.64
C LYS A 41 -0.38 -7.91 8.40
N TYR A 42 -1.13 -6.84 8.68
CA TYR A 42 -2.32 -6.90 9.54
C TYR A 42 -3.65 -6.89 8.80
N ALA A 43 -3.66 -6.57 7.51
CA ALA A 43 -4.88 -6.59 6.71
C ALA A 43 -5.46 -8.00 6.68
N LYS A 44 -6.75 -8.11 7.07
CA LYS A 44 -7.43 -9.40 7.20
C LYS A 44 -7.72 -10.02 5.83
N ASN A 45 -8.50 -9.33 5.01
CA ASN A 45 -9.04 -9.92 3.77
C ASN A 45 -8.85 -9.04 2.53
N HIS A 46 -8.71 -7.72 2.70
CA HIS A 46 -8.77 -6.79 1.59
C HIS A 46 -7.95 -5.53 1.87
N VAL A 47 -7.11 -5.14 0.92
CA VAL A 47 -6.44 -3.84 0.86
C VAL A 47 -6.88 -3.11 -0.41
N ARG A 48 -7.23 -1.83 -0.27
CA ARG A 48 -7.46 -0.91 -1.38
C ARG A 48 -6.42 0.20 -1.29
N MET A 49 -5.76 0.47 -2.39
CA MET A 49 -4.76 1.53 -2.45
C MET A 49 -4.97 2.39 -3.68
N TYR A 50 -4.81 3.70 -3.50
CA TYR A 50 -4.67 4.66 -4.57
C TYR A 50 -3.22 5.12 -4.56
N VAL A 51 -2.54 4.98 -5.69
CA VAL A 51 -1.14 5.39 -5.82
C VAL A 51 -0.96 6.29 -7.02
N GLY A 52 -0.18 7.35 -6.84
CA GLY A 52 0.29 8.19 -7.93
C GLY A 52 1.16 7.36 -8.88
N ASP A 53 2.19 6.72 -8.32
CA ASP A 53 3.12 5.82 -9.01
C ASP A 53 3.70 4.83 -7.98
N PHE A 54 4.24 3.72 -8.45
CA PHE A 54 5.03 2.79 -7.65
C PHE A 54 6.51 3.22 -7.67
N CYS A 55 6.88 4.07 -6.72
CA CYS A 55 8.27 4.50 -6.57
C CYS A 55 9.16 3.37 -6.02
N GLY A 56 10.21 3.02 -6.78
CA GLY A 56 11.21 2.02 -6.40
C GLY A 56 11.84 2.23 -5.02
N ASP A 57 12.02 3.49 -4.59
CA ASP A 57 12.65 3.83 -3.30
C ASP A 57 11.83 3.36 -2.09
N ILE A 58 10.50 3.27 -2.25
CA ILE A 58 9.58 2.74 -1.24
C ILE A 58 9.40 1.24 -1.49
N SER A 59 9.08 0.87 -2.72
CA SER A 59 8.62 -0.48 -3.05
C SER A 59 9.69 -1.55 -3.01
N ASN A 60 10.97 -1.19 -3.15
CA ASN A 60 12.04 -2.19 -3.16
C ASN A 60 12.51 -2.53 -1.74
N ASN A 61 11.90 -1.93 -0.72
CA ASN A 61 12.13 -2.27 0.67
C ASN A 61 11.68 -3.71 0.99
N SER A 62 12.55 -4.46 1.66
CA SER A 62 12.32 -5.89 1.96
C SER A 62 11.11 -6.12 2.86
N PHE A 63 10.89 -5.27 3.87
CA PHE A 63 9.76 -5.41 4.79
C PHE A 63 8.42 -5.23 4.07
N TYR A 64 8.35 -4.27 3.15
CA TYR A 64 7.18 -4.08 2.32
C TYR A 64 6.97 -5.29 1.39
N LEU A 65 8.00 -5.69 0.63
CA LEU A 65 7.91 -6.81 -0.31
C LEU A 65 7.51 -8.13 0.35
N GLU A 66 8.08 -8.43 1.51
CA GLU A 66 7.77 -9.64 2.27
C GLU A 66 6.29 -9.68 2.66
N HIS A 67 5.79 -8.63 3.32
CA HIS A 67 4.42 -8.62 3.81
C HIS A 67 3.38 -8.52 2.69
N LEU A 68 3.68 -7.82 1.59
CA LEU A 68 2.86 -7.87 0.39
C LEU A 68 2.80 -9.29 -0.18
N THR A 69 3.93 -9.97 -0.30
CA THR A 69 3.98 -11.34 -0.85
C THR A 69 3.14 -12.28 0.02
N ASN A 70 3.34 -12.25 1.34
CA ASN A 70 2.56 -13.06 2.29
C ASN A 70 1.06 -12.73 2.23
N PHE A 71 0.70 -11.48 1.99
CA PHE A 71 -0.70 -11.06 1.84
C PHE A 71 -1.33 -11.66 0.57
N LEU A 72 -0.62 -11.61 -0.56
CA LEU A 72 -1.10 -12.14 -1.84
C LEU A 72 -1.19 -13.68 -1.84
N GLU A 73 -0.20 -14.36 -1.25
CA GLU A 73 -0.19 -15.83 -1.13
C GLU A 73 -1.30 -16.35 -0.20
N ALA A 74 -1.79 -15.52 0.72
CA ALA A 74 -2.89 -15.86 1.61
C ALA A 74 -4.29 -15.71 0.98
N ASP A 75 -4.38 -15.60 -0.36
CA ASP A 75 -5.64 -15.48 -1.11
C ASP A 75 -6.46 -14.23 -0.73
N LYS A 76 -5.79 -13.17 -0.27
CA LYS A 76 -6.42 -11.92 0.14
C LYS A 76 -6.52 -10.95 -1.03
N LYS A 77 -7.53 -10.07 -1.00
CA LYS A 77 -7.85 -9.17 -2.10
C LYS A 77 -7.02 -7.88 -2.07
N LEU A 78 -6.45 -7.50 -3.20
CA LEU A 78 -5.76 -6.24 -3.42
C LEU A 78 -6.39 -5.51 -4.60
N ASN A 79 -6.92 -4.32 -4.36
CA ASN A 79 -7.35 -3.42 -5.43
C ASN A 79 -6.43 -2.20 -5.46
N VAL A 80 -5.82 -1.94 -6.60
CA VAL A 80 -4.90 -0.82 -6.80
C VAL A 80 -5.45 0.09 -7.88
N LEU A 81 -5.60 1.37 -7.57
CA LEU A 81 -5.87 2.41 -8.56
C LEU A 81 -4.60 3.22 -8.77
N VAL A 82 -4.02 3.14 -9.97
CA VAL A 82 -2.74 3.77 -10.32
C VAL A 82 -3.00 4.95 -11.24
N LYS A 83 -2.42 6.11 -10.93
CA LYS A 83 -2.53 7.32 -11.75
C LYS A 83 -1.54 7.32 -12.91
N ASP A 84 -0.26 7.16 -12.62
CA ASP A 84 0.85 7.25 -13.55
C ASP A 84 1.77 6.02 -13.39
N LEU A 85 2.22 5.42 -14.50
CA LEU A 85 3.21 4.32 -14.50
C LEU A 85 4.63 4.79 -14.84
N HIS A 86 4.87 6.09 -14.75
CA HIS A 86 6.12 6.70 -15.15
C HIS A 86 7.12 6.74 -13.99
N SER A 87 7.46 5.58 -13.43
CA SER A 87 8.57 5.52 -12.48
C SER A 87 9.89 5.51 -13.22
N THR A 88 10.77 6.46 -12.90
CA THR A 88 12.18 6.43 -13.29
C THR A 88 12.97 5.34 -12.56
N ASN A 89 12.43 4.79 -11.46
CA ASN A 89 13.03 3.71 -10.67
C ASN A 89 12.11 2.47 -10.65
N PRO A 90 12.48 1.36 -11.33
CA PRO A 90 11.61 0.20 -11.45
C PRO A 90 11.21 -0.38 -10.09
N SER A 91 9.91 -0.58 -9.91
CA SER A 91 9.31 -1.11 -8.68
C SER A 91 9.16 -2.62 -8.72
N GLU A 92 9.81 -3.30 -7.77
CA GLU A 92 9.65 -4.75 -7.57
C GLU A 92 8.25 -5.12 -7.04
N VAL A 93 7.62 -4.23 -6.27
CA VAL A 93 6.20 -4.40 -5.87
C VAL A 93 5.31 -4.38 -7.10
N TYR A 94 5.47 -3.40 -7.99
CA TYR A 94 4.63 -3.33 -9.18
C TYR A 94 4.79 -4.58 -10.05
N LYS A 95 6.03 -5.04 -10.26
CA LYS A 95 6.30 -6.30 -10.97
C LYS A 95 5.58 -7.47 -10.32
N LYS A 96 5.69 -7.62 -8.99
CA LYS A 96 5.00 -8.69 -8.25
C LYS A 96 3.49 -8.59 -8.41
N ILE A 97 2.87 -7.44 -8.13
CA ILE A 97 1.40 -7.28 -8.24
C ILE A 97 0.94 -7.56 -9.67
N SER A 98 1.65 -7.08 -10.69
CA SER A 98 1.31 -7.29 -12.11
C SER A 98 1.37 -8.75 -12.52
N LEU A 99 2.22 -9.58 -11.89
CA LEU A 99 2.18 -11.02 -12.11
C LEU A 99 0.87 -11.60 -11.60
N TYR A 100 0.39 -11.20 -10.41
CA TYR A 100 -0.86 -11.73 -9.85
C TYR A 100 -2.12 -11.22 -10.56
N ASP A 101 -2.09 -10.02 -11.13
CA ASP A 101 -3.22 -9.38 -11.86
C ASP A 101 -3.70 -10.19 -13.09
N GLY A 102 -2.86 -11.10 -13.61
CA GLY A 102 -3.23 -12.02 -14.71
C GLY A 102 -3.54 -13.46 -14.29
N PHE A 103 -3.27 -13.83 -13.03
CA PHE A 103 -3.40 -15.20 -12.54
C PHE A 103 -4.39 -15.37 -11.38
N SER A 104 -4.84 -14.27 -10.77
CA SER A 104 -5.67 -14.31 -9.57
C SER A 104 -6.78 -13.27 -9.62
N ASP A 105 -8.02 -13.70 -9.38
CA ASP A 105 -9.18 -12.81 -9.18
C ASP A 105 -9.06 -11.92 -7.93
N ASN A 106 -8.00 -12.10 -7.14
CA ASN A 106 -7.76 -11.36 -5.92
C ASN A 106 -6.98 -10.08 -6.14
N VAL A 107 -6.29 -9.94 -7.27
CA VAL A 107 -5.57 -8.72 -7.61
C VAL A 107 -6.27 -8.05 -8.77
N ASN A 108 -6.50 -6.75 -8.63
CA ASN A 108 -7.06 -5.93 -9.69
C ASN A 108 -6.35 -4.58 -9.69
N ILE A 109 -5.62 -4.32 -10.77
CA ILE A 109 -4.97 -3.04 -11.04
C ILE A 109 -5.79 -2.26 -12.07
N VAL A 110 -6.27 -1.09 -11.69
CA VAL A 110 -6.98 -0.18 -12.59
C VAL A 110 -6.11 1.05 -12.85
N HIS A 111 -5.89 1.36 -14.12
CA HIS A 111 -5.22 2.58 -14.55
C HIS A 111 -6.23 3.71 -14.71
N SER A 112 -5.95 4.86 -14.09
CA SER A 112 -6.83 6.02 -14.11
C SER A 112 -6.13 7.25 -14.63
N ASN A 113 -6.63 7.79 -15.75
CA ASN A 113 -6.23 9.09 -16.27
C ASN A 113 -6.88 10.26 -15.50
N VAL A 114 -7.47 10.00 -14.32
CA VAL A 114 -8.15 11.04 -13.54
C VAL A 114 -7.11 11.96 -12.91
N THR A 115 -7.16 13.23 -13.31
CA THR A 115 -6.38 14.29 -12.68
C THR A 115 -6.99 14.61 -11.32
N LEU A 116 -6.30 14.25 -10.22
CA LEU A 116 -6.69 14.73 -8.90
C LEU A 116 -6.55 16.25 -8.81
N PRO A 117 -7.47 16.95 -8.13
CA PRO A 117 -7.29 18.36 -7.81
C PRO A 117 -5.98 18.54 -7.00
N PRO A 118 -5.26 19.65 -7.19
CA PRO A 118 -4.05 19.93 -6.42
C PRO A 118 -4.41 20.01 -4.93
N GLY A 119 -3.81 19.12 -4.13
CA GLY A 119 -4.16 18.92 -2.72
C GLY A 119 -5.05 17.70 -2.43
N GLY A 120 -5.22 16.79 -3.39
CA GLY A 120 -5.98 15.55 -3.19
C GLY A 120 -5.28 14.58 -2.23
N ASP A 121 -5.60 14.72 -0.95
CA ASP A 121 -5.25 13.78 0.11
C ASP A 121 -5.75 12.36 -0.22
N MET A 122 -4.99 11.34 0.20
CA MET A 122 -5.37 9.94 0.05
C MET A 122 -6.63 9.65 0.88
N GLU A 123 -7.81 9.70 0.27
CA GLU A 123 -9.04 9.20 0.89
C GLU A 123 -9.06 7.66 0.87
N LEU A 124 -8.99 7.06 2.06
CA LEU A 124 -9.29 5.65 2.30
C LEU A 124 -10.78 5.38 2.02
N LEU A 125 -11.11 5.11 0.76
CA LEU A 125 -12.47 4.73 0.37
C LEU A 125 -12.77 3.26 0.72
N GLN A 126 -13.17 3.04 1.97
CA GLN A 126 -13.94 1.85 2.34
C GLN A 126 -15.43 2.14 2.20
N LYS A 127 -16.04 1.68 1.09
CA LYS A 127 -17.50 1.58 0.99
C LYS A 127 -17.99 0.57 2.03
N ASN A 128 -18.74 1.06 3.01
CA ASN A 128 -19.56 0.23 3.89
C ASN A 128 -20.60 -0.51 3.02
N GLY A 129 -20.48 -1.83 2.94
CA GLY A 129 -21.54 -2.68 2.40
C GLY A 129 -22.60 -2.87 3.48
N GLN A 130 -23.77 -2.26 3.26
CA GLN A 130 -25.05 -2.78 3.74
C GLN A 130 -25.55 -3.82 2.75
#